data_AF-A0A699R2I2-F1
#
_entry.id   AF-A0A699R2I2-F1
#
_cell.length_a   1.000
_cell.length_b   1.000
_cell.length_c   1.000
_cell.angle_alpha   90.00
_cell.angle_beta   90.00
_cell.angle_gamma   90.00
#
_symmetry.space_group_name_H-M   'P 1'
#
loop_
_entity.id
_entity.type
_entity.pdbx_description
1 polymer ?
#
loop_
_entity_poly.entity_id
_entity_poly.type
_entity_poly.pdbx_seq_one_letter_code
_entity_poly.pdbx_strand_id
1 'polypeptide(L)'
;MFKQLHLNITLAEALVLMPKYQKMLKALLSNKEKLQELANTPLNENCLAVILKKLPEKLGDPGKFLIPCGFSELKCKALVDLGASINLMPLSVWKKLGLPDLIPTQMTLELA
;
A
#
# COMPACT_ATOMS: atom_id res chain seq x y z
N MET A 1 -45.68 -3.33 -43.46
CA MET A 1 -44.82 -4.36 -42.82
C MET A 1 -43.36 -3.97 -43.08
N PHE A 2 -42.65 -3.38 -42.11
CA PHE A 2 -41.23 -3.05 -42.28
C PHE A 2 -40.37 -4.26 -41.91
N LYS A 3 -39.49 -4.70 -42.82
CA LYS A 3 -38.77 -5.97 -42.70
C LYS A 3 -37.42 -5.89 -41.99
N GLN A 4 -36.73 -4.75 -42.00
CA GLN A 4 -35.57 -4.47 -41.13
C GLN A 4 -35.10 -3.05 -41.39
N LEU A 5 -34.69 -2.32 -40.35
CA LEU A 5 -34.04 -1.01 -40.48
C LEU A 5 -32.61 -1.13 -39.92
N HIS A 6 -31.60 -1.07 -40.79
CA HIS A 6 -30.20 -1.01 -40.39
C HIS A 6 -29.76 0.45 -40.32
N LEU A 7 -29.55 0.94 -39.10
CA LEU A 7 -28.99 2.27 -38.85
C LEU A 7 -27.51 2.11 -38.50
N ASN A 8 -26.65 2.66 -39.36
CA ASN A 8 -25.20 2.64 -39.17
C ASN A 8 -24.79 3.96 -38.51
N ILE A 9 -25.04 4.07 -37.21
CA ILE A 9 -24.62 5.22 -36.41
C ILE A 9 -23.42 4.83 -35.55
N THR A 10 -22.52 5.78 -35.33
CA THR A 10 -21.39 5.57 -34.43
C THR A 10 -21.88 5.48 -32.99
N LEU A 11 -21.13 4.80 -32.13
CA LEU A 11 -21.44 4.71 -30.71
C LEU A 11 -21.56 6.10 -30.07
N ALA A 12 -20.72 7.06 -30.49
CA ALA A 12 -20.76 8.43 -29.99
C ALA A 12 -22.08 9.13 -30.33
N GLU A 13 -22.55 9.00 -31.58
CA GLU A 13 -23.84 9.56 -32.01
C GLU A 13 -25.01 8.90 -31.28
N ALA A 14 -24.98 7.57 -31.11
CA ALA A 14 -25.99 6.84 -30.34
C ALA A 14 -26.08 7.36 -28.89
N LEU A 15 -24.93 7.55 -28.24
CA LEU A 15 -24.86 8.05 -26.86
C LEU A 15 -25.32 9.51 -26.73
N VAL A 16 -25.12 10.35 -27.74
CA VAL A 16 -25.60 11.74 -27.75
C VAL A 16 -27.11 11.80 -28.02
N LEU A 17 -27.64 10.90 -28.85
CA LEU A 17 -29.07 10.81 -29.17
C LEU A 17 -29.89 10.26 -28.00
N MET A 18 -29.28 9.51 -27.08
CA MET A 18 -29.95 9.00 -25.89
C MET A 18 -29.95 10.07 -24.77
N PRO A 19 -31.12 10.61 -24.36
CA PRO A 19 -31.19 11.77 -23.45
C PRO A 19 -30.52 11.53 -22.08
N LYS A 20 -30.55 10.29 -21.58
CA LYS A 20 -29.90 9.89 -20.31
C LYS A 20 -28.38 10.02 -20.39
N TYR A 21 -27.80 9.56 -21.48
CA TYR A 21 -26.35 9.60 -21.71
C TYR A 21 -25.89 10.99 -22.11
N GLN A 22 -26.68 11.72 -22.91
CA GLN A 22 -26.40 13.11 -23.28
C GLN A 22 -26.24 14.02 -22.04
N LYS A 23 -27.15 13.91 -21.06
CA LYS A 23 -27.07 14.69 -19.82
C LYS A 23 -25.83 14.33 -18.99
N MET A 24 -25.53 13.04 -18.85
CA MET A 24 -24.36 12.56 -18.14
C MET A 24 -23.05 13.02 -18.80
N LEU A 25 -22.95 12.89 -20.12
CA LEU A 25 -21.77 13.34 -20.89
C LEU A 25 -21.57 14.84 -20.78
N LYS A 26 -22.64 15.65 -20.87
CA LYS A 26 -22.56 17.10 -20.64
C LYS A 26 -22.08 17.41 -19.22
N ALA A 27 -22.61 16.74 -18.20
CA ALA A 27 -22.20 16.95 -16.81
C ALA A 27 -20.74 16.57 -16.56
N LEU A 28 -20.25 15.49 -17.19
CA LEU A 28 -18.84 15.08 -17.12
C LEU A 28 -17.92 16.12 -17.80
N LEU A 29 -18.27 16.57 -19.00
CA LEU A 29 -17.50 17.57 -19.74
C LEU A 29 -17.45 18.91 -19.00
N SER A 30 -18.56 19.35 -18.42
CA SER A 30 -18.62 20.60 -17.64
C SER A 30 -17.87 20.54 -16.31
N ASN A 31 -17.63 19.34 -15.76
CA ASN A 31 -16.84 19.17 -14.53
C ASN A 31 -15.37 18.78 -14.79
N LYS A 32 -14.95 18.72 -16.06
CA LYS A 32 -13.59 18.30 -16.44
C LYS A 32 -12.50 19.16 -15.78
N GLU A 33 -12.69 20.48 -15.74
CA GLU A 33 -11.72 21.41 -15.14
C GLU A 33 -11.57 21.16 -13.63
N LYS A 34 -12.68 21.00 -12.90
CA LYS A 34 -12.68 20.68 -11.47
C LYS A 34 -12.03 19.33 -11.18
N LEU A 35 -12.28 18.33 -12.02
CA LEU A 35 -11.63 17.03 -11.91
C LEU A 35 -10.13 17.12 -12.17
N GLN A 36 -9.71 17.98 -13.09
CA GLN A 36 -8.31 18.20 -13.41
C GLN A 36 -7.58 18.97 -12.29
N GLU A 37 -8.23 19.96 -11.68
CA GLU A 37 -7.74 20.63 -10.48
C GLU A 37 -7.57 19.65 -9.32
N LEU A 38 -8.58 18.80 -9.07
CA LEU A 38 -8.53 17.77 -8.02
C LEU A 38 -7.38 16.76 -8.25
N ALA A 39 -7.15 16.37 -9.49
CA ALA A 39 -6.05 15.46 -9.85
C ALA A 39 -4.66 16.10 -9.68
N ASN A 40 -4.55 17.41 -9.88
CA ASN A 40 -3.30 18.17 -9.75
C ASN A 40 -3.06 18.71 -8.34
N THR A 41 -4.03 18.54 -7.42
CA THR A 41 -3.87 19.00 -6.05
C THR A 41 -2.82 18.13 -5.37
N PRO A 42 -1.72 18.69 -4.84
CA PRO A 42 -0.72 17.90 -4.15
C PRO A 42 -1.35 17.25 -2.91
N LEU A 43 -1.48 15.93 -2.95
CA LEU A 43 -1.98 15.14 -1.84
C LEU A 43 -0.86 14.96 -0.81
N ASN A 44 -1.20 15.06 0.47
CA ASN A 44 -0.26 14.71 1.53
C ASN A 44 0.06 13.20 1.49
N GLU A 45 1.21 12.82 2.06
CA GLU A 45 1.70 11.44 2.04
C GLU A 45 0.70 10.45 2.64
N ASN A 46 -0.04 10.86 3.67
CA ASN A 46 -1.06 10.04 4.31
C ASN A 46 -2.25 9.74 3.37
N CYS A 47 -2.71 10.71 2.59
CA CYS A 47 -3.76 10.52 1.58
C CYS A 47 -3.26 9.65 0.42
N LEU A 48 -2.03 9.88 -0.03
CA LEU A 48 -1.41 9.05 -1.07
C LEU A 48 -1.28 7.59 -0.61
N ALA A 49 -0.95 7.34 0.66
CA ALA A 49 -0.85 5.99 1.20
C ALA A 49 -2.17 5.21 1.14
N VAL A 50 -3.28 5.88 1.45
CA VAL A 50 -4.63 5.28 1.39
C VAL A 50 -5.05 5.00 -0.05
N ILE A 51 -4.83 5.95 -0.97
CA ILE A 51 -5.26 5.84 -2.38
C ILE A 51 -4.39 4.84 -3.15
N LEU A 52 -3.07 4.91 -2.98
CA LEU A 52 -2.12 4.05 -3.70
C LEU A 52 -1.94 2.69 -3.02
N LYS A 53 -2.54 2.47 -1.83
CA LYS A 53 -2.30 1.31 -0.95
C LYS A 53 -0.81 1.04 -0.73
N LYS A 54 0.01 2.06 -0.90
CA LYS A 54 1.44 2.00 -0.61
C LYS A 54 1.61 2.45 0.81
N LEU A 55 2.23 1.63 1.63
CA LEU A 55 2.63 2.06 2.96
C LEU A 55 3.54 3.29 2.80
N PRO A 56 3.32 4.36 3.57
CA PRO A 56 4.24 5.49 3.58
C PRO A 56 5.62 4.97 3.97
N GLU A 57 6.66 5.51 3.34
CA GLU A 57 8.03 5.10 3.59
C GLU A 57 8.31 5.34 5.08
N LYS A 58 8.58 4.26 5.83
CA LYS A 58 8.79 4.36 7.28
C LYS A 58 10.07 5.16 7.49
N LEU A 59 9.93 6.45 7.81
CA LEU A 59 11.04 7.30 8.21
C LEU A 59 11.80 6.56 9.33
N GLY A 60 13.11 6.42 9.15
CA GLY A 60 13.98 5.78 10.12
C GLY A 60 13.73 6.41 11.49
N ASP A 61 13.26 5.60 12.42
CA ASP A 61 12.89 6.05 13.75
C ASP A 61 14.15 6.61 14.44
N PRO A 62 14.17 7.89 14.86
CA PRO A 62 15.36 8.52 15.45
C PRO A 62 15.85 7.77 16.69
N GLY A 63 14.97 7.00 17.35
CA GLY A 63 15.27 6.20 18.54
C GLY A 63 15.83 4.81 18.27
N LYS A 64 15.96 4.36 17.01
CA LYS A 64 16.50 3.04 16.69
C LYS A 64 18.02 3.09 16.65
N PHE A 65 18.65 2.81 17.78
CA PHE A 65 20.08 2.57 17.84
C PHE A 65 20.40 1.08 17.83
N LEU A 66 21.46 0.75 17.10
CA LEU A 66 22.00 -0.60 17.04
C LEU A 66 23.17 -0.69 18.03
N ILE A 67 23.14 -1.68 18.92
CA ILE A 67 24.29 -1.97 19.78
C ILE A 67 25.09 -3.14 19.21
N PRO A 68 26.43 -3.12 19.31
CA PRO A 68 27.23 -4.31 19.04
C PRO A 68 26.85 -5.41 20.03
N CYS A 69 26.66 -6.61 19.53
CA CYS A 69 26.40 -7.80 20.34
C CYS A 69 27.33 -8.93 19.88
N GLY A 70 27.84 -9.72 20.82
CA GLY A 70 28.75 -10.82 20.54
C GLY A 70 28.26 -12.08 21.24
N PHE A 71 28.11 -13.16 20.48
CA PHE A 71 27.81 -14.48 20.99
C PHE A 71 28.90 -15.45 20.51
N SER A 72 29.80 -15.87 21.40
CA SER A 72 30.98 -16.64 21.01
C SER A 72 31.74 -15.92 19.88
N GLU A 73 31.98 -16.58 18.75
CA GLU A 73 32.66 -16.02 17.57
C GLU A 73 31.74 -15.15 16.67
N LEU A 74 30.43 -15.16 16.90
CA LEU A 74 29.48 -14.38 16.11
C LEU A 74 29.36 -12.95 16.65
N LYS A 75 29.86 -11.99 15.87
CA LYS A 75 29.62 -10.56 16.08
C LYS A 75 28.41 -10.14 15.25
N CYS A 76 27.42 -9.52 15.90
CA CYS A 76 26.24 -8.97 15.25
C CYS A 76 25.91 -7.58 15.80
N LYS A 77 24.96 -6.90 15.16
CA LYS A 77 24.34 -5.69 15.67
C LYS A 77 22.93 -6.04 16.11
N ALA A 78 22.57 -5.70 17.34
CA ALA A 78 21.23 -5.90 17.89
C ALA A 78 20.47 -4.57 17.87
N LEU A 79 19.20 -4.61 17.47
CA LEU A 79 18.31 -3.47 17.58
C LEU A 79 17.90 -3.30 19.05
N VAL A 80 18.06 -2.09 19.59
CA VAL A 80 17.53 -1.76 20.91
C VAL A 80 16.16 -1.14 20.74
N ASP A 81 15.17 -1.85 21.25
CA ASP A 81 13.80 -1.37 21.38
C ASP A 81 13.47 -1.29 22.87
N LEU A 82 13.49 -0.07 23.41
CA LEU A 82 13.19 0.16 24.83
C LEU A 82 11.71 -0.09 25.17
N GLY A 83 10.84 -0.17 24.16
CA GLY A 83 9.43 -0.52 24.32
C GLY A 83 9.16 -2.01 24.24
N ALA A 84 10.14 -2.82 23.81
CA ALA A 84 9.98 -4.26 23.71
C ALA A 84 10.08 -4.93 25.09
N SER A 85 9.07 -5.73 25.43
CA SER A 85 9.06 -6.55 26.64
C SER A 85 9.85 -7.85 26.50
N ILE A 86 10.27 -8.22 25.28
CA ILE A 86 10.97 -9.46 24.96
C ILE A 86 12.13 -9.23 24.00
N ASN A 87 13.13 -10.11 24.07
CA ASN A 87 14.25 -10.14 23.12
C ASN A 87 13.95 -11.14 22.00
N LEU A 88 14.15 -10.72 20.75
CA LEU A 88 14.00 -11.59 19.59
C LEU A 88 15.38 -11.95 19.01
N MET A 89 15.58 -13.24 18.73
CA MET A 89 16.74 -13.74 17.99
C MET A 89 16.28 -14.44 16.72
N PRO A 90 16.80 -14.05 15.54
CA PRO A 90 16.50 -14.76 14.31
C PRO A 90 16.96 -16.22 14.38
N LEU A 91 16.14 -17.14 13.87
CA LEU A 91 16.47 -18.57 13.82
C LEU A 91 17.80 -18.85 13.09
N SER A 92 18.13 -18.04 12.08
CA SER A 92 19.40 -18.13 11.37
C SER A 92 20.61 -17.87 12.26
N VAL A 93 20.50 -16.95 13.23
CA VAL A 93 21.55 -16.68 14.21
C VAL A 93 21.65 -17.83 15.21
N TRP A 94 20.50 -18.32 15.71
CA TRP A 94 20.44 -19.48 16.61
C TRP A 94 21.15 -20.71 16.01
N LYS A 95 20.88 -21.02 14.73
CA LYS A 95 21.52 -22.11 14.01
C LYS A 95 23.03 -21.92 13.85
N LYS A 96 23.47 -20.70 13.53
CA LYS A 96 24.91 -20.40 13.40
C LYS A 96 25.65 -20.51 14.73
N LEU A 97 24.97 -20.31 15.85
CA LEU A 97 25.54 -20.52 17.18
C LEU A 97 25.68 -21.99 17.57
N GLY A 98 25.17 -22.93 16.76
CA GLY A 98 25.20 -24.35 17.08
C GLY A 98 24.39 -24.70 18.34
N LEU A 99 23.37 -23.92 18.65
CA LEU A 99 22.52 -24.13 19.82
C LEU A 99 21.58 -25.32 19.62
N PRO A 100 21.09 -25.94 20.72
CA PRO A 100 20.18 -27.09 20.65
C PRO A 100 18.91 -26.81 19.84
N ASP A 101 18.26 -27.88 19.39
CA ASP A 101 17.00 -27.80 18.68
C ASP A 101 15.93 -27.11 19.52
N LEU A 102 15.21 -26.19 18.88
CA LEU A 102 14.10 -25.48 19.50
C LEU A 102 12.83 -26.32 19.42
N ILE A 103 12.04 -26.30 20.48
CA ILE A 103 10.67 -26.83 20.47
C ILE A 103 9.78 -25.74 19.85
N PRO A 104 9.19 -25.95 18.66
CA PRO A 104 8.32 -24.96 18.05
C PRO A 104 7.15 -24.67 18.99
N THR A 105 7.03 -23.41 19.39
CA THR A 105 5.98 -22.95 20.30
C THR A 105 5.20 -21.87 19.58
N GLN A 106 3.88 -22.03 19.51
CA GLN A 106 3.02 -21.01 18.90
C GLN A 106 2.94 -19.80 19.83
N MET A 107 3.32 -18.63 19.32
CA MET A 107 3.29 -17.38 20.06
C MET A 107 2.75 -16.29 19.14
N THR A 108 1.88 -15.43 19.69
CA THR A 108 1.40 -14.23 19.01
C THR A 108 2.21 -13.05 19.51
N LEU A 109 2.77 -12.27 18.58
CA LEU A 109 3.50 -11.05 18.88
C LEU A 109 2.73 -9.86 18.34
N GLU A 110 2.41 -8.92 19.22
CA GLU A 110 1.88 -7.62 18.85
C GLU A 110 3.06 -6.65 18.70
N LEU A 111 3.20 -6.07 17.51
CA LEU A 111 4.22 -5.07 17.22
C LEU A 111 3.57 -3.69 17.23
N ALA A 112 4.25 -2.71 17.83
CA ALA A 112 3.84 -1.32 17.85
C ALA A 112 3.94 -0.64 16.47
#